data_AF-A0A8J3HJ45-F1
#
_entry.id   AF-A0A8J3HJ45-F1
#
_cell.length_a   1.000
_cell.length_b   1.000
_cell.length_c   1.000
_cell.angle_alpha   90.00
_cell.angle_beta   90.00
_cell.angle_gamma   90.00
#
_symmetry.space_group_name_H-M   'P 1'
#
loop_
_entity.id
_entity.type
_entity.pdbx_description
1 polymer ?
#
loop_
_entity_poly.entity_id
_entity_poly.type
_entity_poly.pdbx_seq_one_letter_code
_entity_poly.pdbx_strand_id
1 'polypeptide(L)'
;MIHRPSLTGMSEPTPPGSAPQEPPVPSAPSFEPPAPAAPPSAPYSPPASGGYTAPPPGPAPVGFDSNDDKTWAMVAHFGGAAGALLGAGTGGWVAPLIALLVQGPKSPTARAHAIAALNFQIGITIVAAICWILSCLVVTILIALAATVVGAIFGVLAGIKANEGSSYNYPLTPLKLVK
;
A
#
# COMPACT_ATOMS: atom_id res chain seq x y z
N MET A 1 29.32 -70.55 21.60
CA MET A 1 28.90 -71.49 20.52
C MET A 1 27.46 -71.90 20.83
N ILE A 2 26.51 -71.18 20.24
CA ILE A 2 25.58 -71.68 19.19
C ILE A 2 24.21 -72.07 19.78
N HIS A 3 23.20 -71.37 19.24
CA HIS A 3 21.77 -71.66 19.11
C HIS A 3 20.95 -72.20 20.29
N ARG A 4 20.00 -71.37 20.74
CA ARG A 4 18.71 -71.83 21.26
C ARG A 4 17.67 -71.85 20.13
N PRO A 5 17.05 -73.00 19.85
CA PRO A 5 15.75 -73.07 19.22
C PRO A 5 14.71 -73.73 20.15
N SER A 6 13.47 -73.75 19.65
CA SER A 6 12.31 -74.51 20.11
C SER A 6 11.31 -73.82 21.05
N LEU A 7 10.32 -73.28 20.34
CA LEU A 7 8.88 -73.32 20.59
C LEU A 7 8.37 -74.56 21.36
N THR A 8 7.19 -74.36 21.97
CA THR A 8 6.05 -75.30 22.10
C THR A 8 5.78 -75.83 23.50
N GLY A 9 4.52 -75.71 23.93
CA GLY A 9 3.90 -76.51 25.00
C GLY A 9 3.46 -75.66 26.18
N MET A 10 2.15 -75.45 26.37
CA MET A 10 1.27 -76.26 27.26
C MET A 10 1.48 -75.89 28.74
N SER A 11 0.49 -75.66 29.61
CA SER A 11 -0.98 -75.68 29.54
C SER A 11 -1.48 -75.38 30.97
N GLU A 12 -2.48 -74.48 31.09
CA GLU A 12 -3.58 -74.37 32.07
C GLU A 12 -3.35 -74.54 33.60
N PRO A 13 -4.21 -73.89 34.41
CA PRO A 13 -5.40 -74.60 34.90
C PRO A 13 -6.70 -73.77 34.84
N THR A 14 -7.75 -74.38 34.28
CA THR A 14 -9.19 -74.11 34.50
C THR A 14 -9.59 -74.55 35.93
N PRO A 15 -10.75 -74.17 36.54
CA PRO A 15 -12.10 -74.50 36.05
C PRO A 15 -13.20 -73.52 36.61
N PRO A 16 -14.49 -73.89 36.83
CA PRO A 16 -15.46 -74.70 36.08
C PRO A 16 -16.79 -73.93 35.83
N GLY A 17 -17.72 -74.51 35.06
CA GLY A 17 -19.15 -74.21 35.25
C GLY A 17 -20.04 -74.41 34.04
N SER A 18 -20.62 -75.60 33.94
CA SER A 18 -21.57 -76.04 32.90
C SER A 18 -22.96 -75.41 33.08
N ALA A 19 -23.59 -74.98 31.97
CA ALA A 19 -25.02 -74.69 31.88
C ALA A 19 -25.51 -74.90 30.42
N PRO A 20 -26.82 -75.17 30.18
CA PRO A 20 -27.30 -76.17 29.20
C PRO A 20 -27.38 -75.75 27.72
N GLN A 21 -27.34 -76.74 26.82
CA GLN A 21 -27.61 -76.61 25.38
C GLN A 21 -29.10 -76.38 25.09
N GLU A 22 -29.42 -75.47 24.16
CA GLU A 22 -30.77 -75.29 23.60
C GLU A 22 -30.85 -75.86 22.15
N PRO A 23 -31.97 -76.47 21.72
CA PRO A 23 -32.14 -77.07 20.39
C PRO A 23 -32.18 -76.06 19.22
N PRO A 24 -32.03 -76.50 17.95
CA PRO A 24 -31.80 -75.61 16.81
C PRO A 24 -33.10 -74.97 16.27
N VAL A 25 -33.05 -73.67 15.97
CA VAL A 25 -34.16 -72.91 15.35
C VAL A 25 -33.93 -72.77 13.84
N PRO A 26 -34.88 -73.16 12.96
CA PRO A 26 -34.78 -72.96 11.52
C PRO A 26 -34.80 -71.48 11.09
N SER A 27 -34.00 -71.15 10.08
CA SER A 27 -33.63 -69.81 9.59
C SER A 27 -34.79 -68.96 9.05
N ALA A 28 -34.85 -67.68 9.43
CA ALA A 28 -35.70 -66.67 8.80
C ALA A 28 -34.92 -65.88 7.72
N PRO A 29 -35.55 -65.49 6.60
CA PRO A 29 -34.90 -64.77 5.50
C PRO A 29 -34.37 -63.40 5.94
N SER A 30 -33.16 -63.06 5.49
CA SER A 30 -32.57 -61.74 5.68
C SER A 30 -33.43 -60.67 5.00
N PHE A 31 -34.28 -60.00 5.77
CA PHE A 31 -34.85 -58.72 5.35
C PHE A 31 -33.75 -57.66 5.47
N GLU A 32 -33.12 -57.35 4.35
CA GLU A 32 -32.28 -56.16 4.23
C GLU A 32 -33.23 -54.94 4.22
N PRO A 33 -33.15 -54.02 5.19
CA PRO A 33 -33.98 -52.82 5.17
C PRO A 33 -33.61 -51.98 3.93
N PRO A 34 -34.59 -51.32 3.27
CA PRO A 34 -34.30 -50.47 2.13
C PRO A 34 -33.30 -49.39 2.54
N ALA A 35 -32.27 -49.18 1.72
CA ALA A 35 -31.27 -48.14 1.92
C ALA A 35 -31.97 -46.78 2.17
N PRO A 36 -31.49 -45.97 3.14
CA PRO A 36 -32.05 -44.64 3.36
C PRO A 36 -32.08 -43.86 2.05
N ALA A 37 -33.23 -43.24 1.73
CA ALA A 37 -33.37 -42.40 0.57
C ALA A 37 -32.24 -41.36 0.55
N ALA A 38 -31.55 -41.25 -0.60
CA ALA A 38 -30.51 -40.25 -0.78
C ALA A 38 -31.08 -38.85 -0.47
N PRO A 39 -30.32 -37.97 0.22
CA PRO A 39 -30.79 -36.62 0.48
C PRO A 39 -31.07 -35.90 -0.84
N PRO A 40 -32.04 -34.96 -0.88
CA PRO A 40 -32.37 -34.22 -2.09
C PRO A 40 -31.11 -33.55 -2.65
N SER A 41 -30.87 -33.72 -3.95
CA SER A 41 -29.77 -33.06 -4.65
C SER A 41 -29.86 -31.55 -4.42
N ALA A 42 -28.86 -31.00 -3.73
CA ALA A 42 -28.71 -29.57 -3.61
C ALA A 42 -28.63 -28.95 -5.03
N PRO A 43 -29.17 -27.74 -5.24
CA PRO A 43 -29.02 -27.04 -6.52
C PRO A 43 -27.54 -26.96 -6.88
N TYR A 44 -27.21 -27.39 -8.11
CA TYR A 44 -25.86 -27.26 -8.64
C TYR A 44 -25.50 -25.77 -8.74
N SER A 45 -24.67 -25.29 -7.81
CA SER A 45 -24.01 -23.99 -7.93
C SER A 45 -22.84 -24.15 -8.91
N PRO A 46 -22.76 -23.34 -9.99
CA PRO A 46 -21.62 -23.39 -10.89
C PRO A 46 -20.33 -23.03 -10.14
N PRO A 47 -19.17 -23.62 -10.52
CA PRO A 47 -17.90 -23.31 -9.89
C PRO A 47 -17.60 -21.81 -10.04
N ALA A 48 -17.28 -21.16 -8.92
CA ALA A 48 -16.94 -19.75 -8.87
C ALA A 48 -15.77 -19.47 -9.83
N SER A 49 -16.08 -18.72 -10.89
CA SER A 49 -15.09 -18.15 -11.79
C SER A 49 -14.17 -17.22 -10.99
N GLY A 50 -12.86 -17.51 -11.03
CA GLY A 50 -11.77 -16.56 -10.81
C GLY A 50 -11.87 -15.68 -9.56
N GLY A 51 -11.15 -16.07 -8.51
CA GLY A 51 -11.00 -15.30 -7.29
C GLY A 51 -10.47 -13.88 -7.54
N TYR A 52 -11.40 -12.94 -7.63
CA TYR A 52 -11.23 -11.61 -7.08
C TYR A 52 -12.13 -11.57 -5.84
N THR A 53 -11.58 -11.94 -4.69
CA THR A 53 -12.24 -11.58 -3.42
C THR A 53 -12.28 -10.06 -3.41
N ALA A 54 -13.49 -9.49 -3.45
CA ALA A 54 -13.68 -8.07 -3.23
C ALA A 54 -12.89 -7.69 -1.95
N PRO A 55 -12.18 -6.55 -1.94
CA PRO A 55 -11.53 -6.07 -0.74
C PRO A 55 -12.54 -6.12 0.41
N PRO A 56 -12.14 -6.53 1.63
CA PRO A 56 -13.04 -6.51 2.77
C PRO A 56 -13.73 -5.15 2.82
N PRO A 57 -15.06 -5.09 3.09
CA PRO A 57 -15.76 -3.83 3.22
C PRO A 57 -14.94 -2.93 4.14
N GLY A 58 -14.51 -1.77 3.62
CA GLY A 58 -13.81 -0.80 4.45
C GLY A 58 -14.63 -0.50 5.70
N PRO A 59 -14.01 -0.02 6.79
CA PRO A 59 -14.74 0.37 7.98
C PRO A 59 -15.96 1.21 7.57
N ALA A 60 -17.14 0.87 8.10
CA ALA A 60 -18.34 1.67 7.88
C ALA A 60 -17.98 3.14 8.13
N PRO A 61 -18.46 4.08 7.29
CA PRO A 61 -18.10 5.49 7.45
C PRO A 61 -18.46 5.90 8.87
N VAL A 62 -17.43 6.19 9.67
CA VAL A 62 -17.58 6.82 10.98
C VAL A 62 -18.25 8.15 10.71
N GLY A 63 -19.55 8.22 10.99
CA GLY A 63 -20.32 9.45 10.87
C GLY A 63 -19.71 10.52 11.77
N PHE A 64 -19.87 11.78 11.40
CA PHE A 64 -19.49 12.87 12.30
C PHE A 64 -20.49 12.96 13.46
N ASP A 65 -19.97 13.04 14.67
CA ASP A 65 -20.78 13.22 15.88
C ASP A 65 -21.45 14.60 15.93
N SER A 66 -20.92 15.58 15.17
CA SER A 66 -21.46 16.93 15.06
C SER A 66 -21.17 17.59 13.70
N ASN A 67 -21.98 18.61 13.35
CA ASN A 67 -21.72 19.43 12.16
C ASN A 67 -20.40 20.23 12.27
N ASP A 68 -20.00 20.58 13.49
CA ASP A 68 -18.72 21.25 13.74
C ASP A 68 -17.54 20.33 13.37
N ASP A 69 -17.62 19.05 13.72
CA ASP A 69 -16.57 18.09 13.38
C ASP A 69 -16.46 17.87 11.87
N LYS A 70 -17.62 17.81 11.18
CA LYS A 70 -17.65 17.78 9.72
C LYS A 70 -16.98 19.01 9.13
N THR A 71 -17.30 20.18 9.65
CA THR A 71 -16.75 21.47 9.18
C THR A 71 -15.24 21.52 9.37
N TRP A 72 -14.75 21.21 10.57
CA TRP A 72 -13.32 21.26 10.87
C TRP A 72 -12.51 20.17 10.17
N ALA A 73 -13.09 18.99 9.92
CA ALA A 73 -12.47 17.99 9.06
C ALA A 73 -12.30 18.50 7.62
N MET A 74 -13.34 19.12 7.06
CA MET A 74 -13.27 19.75 5.73
C MET A 74 -12.23 20.88 5.70
N VAL A 75 -12.18 21.74 6.71
CA VAL A 75 -11.17 22.81 6.81
C VAL A 75 -9.75 22.23 6.84
N ALA A 76 -9.51 21.17 7.62
CA ALA A 76 -8.19 20.55 7.69
C ALA A 76 -7.73 20.00 6.33
N HIS A 77 -8.60 19.27 5.63
CA HIS A 77 -8.25 18.63 4.36
C HIS A 77 -8.24 19.61 3.18
N PHE A 78 -9.33 20.36 2.95
CA PHE A 78 -9.44 21.28 1.82
C PHE A 78 -8.62 22.55 2.03
N GLY A 79 -8.58 23.08 3.25
CA GLY A 79 -7.69 24.19 3.57
C GLY A 79 -6.23 23.78 3.40
N GLY A 80 -5.88 22.54 3.75
CA GLY A 80 -4.54 22.02 3.50
C GLY A 80 -4.23 21.91 2.02
N ALA A 81 -5.15 21.38 1.22
CA ALA A 81 -4.99 21.30 -0.24
C ALA A 81 -4.85 22.69 -0.88
N ALA A 82 -5.68 23.66 -0.48
CA ALA A 82 -5.60 25.03 -0.95
C ALA A 82 -4.27 25.69 -0.55
N GLY A 83 -3.84 25.53 0.70
CA GLY A 83 -2.54 26.03 1.17
C GLY A 83 -1.36 25.40 0.43
N ALA A 84 -1.44 24.12 0.08
CA ALA A 84 -0.43 23.46 -0.73
C ALA A 84 -0.39 24.07 -2.14
N LEU A 85 -1.52 24.26 -2.80
CA LEU A 85 -1.58 24.84 -4.14
C LEU A 85 -1.04 26.29 -4.18
N LEU A 86 -1.52 27.14 -3.28
CA LEU A 86 -1.12 28.54 -3.22
C LEU A 86 0.32 28.72 -2.75
N GLY A 87 0.79 27.83 -1.87
CA GLY A 87 2.15 27.82 -1.35
C GLY A 87 3.13 26.97 -2.16
N ALA A 88 2.81 26.63 -3.42
CA ALA A 88 3.66 25.83 -4.30
C ALA A 88 4.20 24.52 -3.67
N GLY A 89 3.33 23.83 -2.93
CA GLY A 89 3.60 22.60 -2.21
C GLY A 89 4.03 22.78 -0.75
N THR A 90 4.29 24.00 -0.28
CA THR A 90 4.90 24.23 1.06
C THR A 90 3.98 24.79 2.13
N GLY A 91 2.81 25.33 1.74
CA GLY A 91 1.84 25.95 2.66
C GLY A 91 0.73 25.03 3.17
N GLY A 92 0.71 23.76 2.75
CA GLY A 92 -0.44 22.88 2.96
C GLY A 92 -0.69 22.43 4.39
N TRP A 93 0.30 22.53 5.27
CA TRP A 93 0.19 22.07 6.66
C TRP A 93 -0.47 23.11 7.58
N VAL A 94 -0.63 24.35 7.15
CA VAL A 94 -1.11 25.45 8.01
C VAL A 94 -2.57 25.24 8.43
N ALA A 95 -3.48 25.01 7.49
CA ALA A 95 -4.89 24.78 7.80
C ALA A 95 -5.16 23.55 8.69
N PRO A 96 -4.58 22.36 8.44
CA PRO A 96 -4.77 21.23 9.35
C PRO A 96 -4.13 21.44 10.72
N LEU A 97 -3.03 22.21 10.82
CA LEU A 97 -2.49 22.60 12.12
C LEU A 97 -3.46 23.51 12.88
N ILE A 98 -4.07 24.50 12.21
CA ILE A 98 -5.08 25.36 12.83
C ILE A 98 -6.27 24.53 13.29
N ALA A 99 -6.79 23.63 12.46
CA ALA A 99 -7.89 22.75 12.83
C ALA A 99 -7.55 21.87 14.04
N LEU A 100 -6.32 21.35 14.10
CA LEU A 100 -5.84 20.55 15.23
C LEU A 100 -5.81 21.36 16.53
N LEU A 101 -5.34 22.60 16.49
CA LEU A 101 -5.24 23.46 17.68
C LEU A 101 -6.62 23.98 18.15
N VAL A 102 -7.53 24.28 17.22
CA VAL A 102 -8.83 24.89 17.54
C VAL A 102 -9.89 23.86 17.93
N GLN A 103 -9.98 22.75 17.19
CA GLN A 103 -11.03 21.75 17.38
C GLN A 103 -10.51 20.44 18.01
N GLY A 104 -9.21 20.16 17.90
CA GLY A 104 -8.63 18.93 18.44
C GLY A 104 -8.86 18.70 19.94
N PRO A 105 -8.83 19.74 20.83
CA PRO A 105 -9.17 19.55 22.24
C PRO A 105 -10.65 19.30 22.53
N LYS A 106 -11.55 19.60 21.58
CA LYS A 106 -13.01 19.56 21.76
C LYS A 106 -13.64 18.28 21.21
N SER A 107 -13.07 17.73 20.13
CA SER A 107 -13.60 16.54 19.48
C SER A 107 -12.48 15.56 19.09
N PRO A 108 -12.54 14.30 19.58
CA PRO A 108 -11.65 13.23 19.13
C PRO A 108 -11.74 12.98 17.62
N THR A 109 -12.94 13.11 17.04
CA THR A 109 -13.22 12.88 15.62
C THR A 109 -12.52 13.95 14.77
N ALA A 110 -12.71 15.24 15.09
CA ALA A 110 -12.03 16.32 14.38
C ALA A 110 -10.50 16.27 14.57
N ARG A 111 -10.04 15.88 15.77
CA ARG A 111 -8.60 15.69 16.06
C ARG A 111 -7.98 14.64 15.14
N ALA A 112 -8.65 13.50 14.95
CA ALA A 112 -8.16 12.43 14.08
C ALA A 112 -7.99 12.89 12.63
N HIS A 113 -8.99 13.61 12.08
CA HIS A 113 -8.90 14.19 10.74
C HIS A 113 -7.80 15.24 10.62
N ALA A 114 -7.67 16.14 11.60
CA ALA A 114 -6.66 17.17 11.59
C ALA A 114 -5.23 16.59 11.65
N ILE A 115 -4.99 15.57 12.47
CA ILE A 115 -3.69 14.87 12.54
C ILE A 115 -3.39 14.16 11.22
N ALA A 116 -4.36 13.43 10.66
CA ALA A 116 -4.18 12.73 9.39
C ALA A 116 -3.85 13.70 8.24
N ALA A 117 -4.60 14.81 8.14
CA ALA A 117 -4.35 15.86 7.16
C ALA A 117 -2.98 16.53 7.37
N LEU A 118 -2.61 16.83 8.61
CA LEU A 118 -1.33 17.46 8.93
C LEU A 118 -0.15 16.57 8.55
N ASN A 119 -0.19 15.29 8.90
CA ASN A 119 0.85 14.33 8.55
C ASN A 119 1.02 14.18 7.03
N PHE A 120 -0.09 14.10 6.29
CA PHE A 120 -0.07 14.06 4.83
C PHE A 120 0.59 15.32 4.24
N GLN A 121 0.18 16.50 4.73
CA GLN A 121 0.67 17.77 4.20
C GLN A 121 2.14 18.02 4.51
N ILE A 122 2.63 17.63 5.69
CA ILE A 122 4.06 17.66 6.00
C ILE A 122 4.83 16.73 5.07
N GLY A 123 4.34 15.50 4.84
CA GLY A 123 4.97 14.55 3.92
C GLY A 123 5.10 15.10 2.50
N ILE A 124 4.02 15.63 1.94
CA ILE A 124 4.04 16.27 0.61
C ILE A 124 4.91 17.53 0.59
N THR A 125 4.91 18.33 1.65
CA THR A 125 5.77 19.52 1.76
C THR A 125 7.24 19.16 1.68
N ILE A 126 7.67 18.09 2.35
CA ILE A 126 9.05 17.61 2.30
C ILE A 126 9.42 17.15 0.87
N VAL A 127 8.56 16.36 0.23
CA VAL A 127 8.76 15.93 -1.15
C VAL A 127 8.87 17.13 -2.09
N ALA A 128 7.96 18.10 -1.96
CA ALA A 128 7.99 19.32 -2.75
C ALA A 128 9.27 20.13 -2.54
N ALA A 129 9.73 20.28 -1.29
CA ALA A 129 10.98 21.00 -0.97
C ALA A 129 12.20 20.33 -1.64
N ILE A 130 12.29 19.01 -1.60
CA ILE A 130 13.36 18.25 -2.28
C ILE A 130 13.30 18.50 -3.80
N CYS A 131 12.11 18.43 -4.40
CA CYS A 131 11.93 18.69 -5.82
C CYS A 131 12.34 20.11 -6.21
N TRP A 132 12.05 21.13 -5.37
CA TRP A 132 12.49 22.50 -5.59
C TRP A 132 14.02 22.62 -5.61
N ILE A 133 14.70 22.02 -4.62
CA ILE A 133 16.17 22.03 -4.54
C ILE A 133 16.79 21.36 -5.77
N LEU A 134 16.29 20.18 -6.15
CA LEU A 134 16.78 19.46 -7.33
C LEU A 134 16.51 20.23 -8.62
N SER A 135 15.36 20.90 -8.71
CA SER A 135 15.01 21.72 -9.87
C SER A 135 15.98 22.89 -10.03
N CYS A 136 16.39 23.55 -8.94
CA CYS A 136 17.41 24.60 -8.99
C CYS A 136 18.73 24.11 -9.59
N LEU A 137 19.16 22.89 -9.24
CA LEU A 137 20.38 22.29 -9.79
C LEU A 137 20.23 22.04 -11.30
N VAL A 138 19.14 21.39 -11.72
CA VAL A 138 18.89 21.08 -13.13
C VAL A 138 18.79 22.35 -13.97
N VAL A 139 18.02 23.34 -13.52
CA VAL A 139 17.87 24.62 -14.22
C VAL A 139 19.21 25.34 -14.37
N THR A 140 20.04 25.33 -13.32
CA THR A 140 21.38 25.95 -13.38
C THR A 140 22.28 25.28 -14.42
N ILE A 141 22.24 23.95 -14.51
CA ILE A 141 23.02 23.19 -15.51
C ILE A 141 22.55 23.53 -16.93
N LEU A 142 21.24 23.61 -17.15
CA LEU A 142 20.69 23.96 -18.48
C LEU A 142 21.09 25.38 -18.90
N ILE A 143 21.05 26.35 -17.97
CA ILE A 143 21.51 27.72 -18.22
C ILE A 143 23.01 27.73 -18.57
N ALA A 144 23.84 26.99 -17.83
CA ALA A 144 25.28 26.90 -18.09
C ALA A 144 25.59 26.30 -19.47
N LEU A 145 24.85 25.26 -19.87
CA LEU A 145 24.98 24.66 -21.20
C LEU A 145 24.58 25.64 -22.30
N ALA A 146 23.43 26.31 -22.15
CA ALA A 146 22.97 27.32 -23.11
C ALA A 146 23.98 28.47 -23.25
N ALA A 147 24.52 28.96 -22.13
CA ALA A 147 25.55 29.99 -22.12
C ALA A 147 26.84 29.53 -22.84
N THR A 148 27.24 28.26 -22.65
CA THR A 148 28.40 27.67 -23.33
C THR A 148 28.19 27.62 -24.84
N VAL A 149 27.01 27.21 -25.31
CA VAL A 149 26.68 27.16 -26.74
C VAL A 149 26.68 28.56 -27.35
N VAL A 150 26.02 29.53 -26.70
CA VAL A 150 26.00 30.93 -27.15
C VAL A 150 27.42 31.51 -27.19
N GLY A 151 28.23 31.24 -26.18
CA GLY A 151 29.63 31.65 -26.14
C GLY A 151 30.45 31.04 -27.29
N ALA A 152 30.25 29.76 -27.59
CA ALA A 152 30.92 29.07 -28.70
C ALA A 152 30.53 29.69 -30.05
N ILE A 153 29.23 29.98 -30.27
CA ILE A 153 28.75 30.63 -31.49
C ILE A 153 29.43 31.99 -31.68
N PHE A 154 29.44 32.84 -30.66
CA PHE A 154 30.11 34.14 -30.77
C PHE A 154 31.62 34.01 -30.92
N GLY A 155 32.23 32.99 -30.30
CA GLY A 155 33.65 32.65 -30.48
C GLY A 155 33.99 32.39 -31.94
N VAL A 156 33.19 31.57 -32.62
CA VAL A 156 33.36 31.26 -34.04
C VAL A 156 33.19 32.52 -34.90
N LEU A 157 32.15 33.31 -34.66
CA LEU A 157 31.91 34.56 -35.41
C LEU A 157 33.05 35.56 -35.25
N ALA A 158 33.61 35.68 -34.05
CA ALA A 158 34.76 36.53 -33.80
C ALA A 158 36.03 36.01 -34.50
N GLY A 159 36.26 34.69 -34.48
CA GLY A 159 37.37 34.05 -35.16
C GLY A 159 37.33 34.27 -36.68
N ILE A 160 36.15 34.18 -37.30
CA ILE A 160 35.96 34.46 -38.73
C ILE A 160 36.33 35.91 -39.05
N LYS A 161 35.80 36.90 -38.31
CA LYS A 161 36.17 38.31 -38.56
C LYS A 161 37.64 38.61 -38.30
N ALA A 162 38.23 37.99 -37.28
CA ALA A 162 39.66 38.13 -37.00
C ALA A 162 40.53 37.62 -38.15
N ASN A 163 40.12 36.51 -38.79
CA ASN A 163 40.77 35.98 -39.99
C ASN A 163 40.66 36.94 -41.20
N GLU A 164 39.59 37.73 -41.27
CA GLU A 164 39.41 38.81 -42.27
C GLU A 164 40.17 40.11 -41.90
N GLY A 165 40.93 40.11 -40.80
CA GLY A 165 41.63 41.30 -40.29
C GLY A 165 40.73 42.35 -39.65
N SER A 166 39.45 42.03 -39.42
CA SER A 166 38.46 42.92 -38.80
C SER A 166 38.25 42.60 -37.33
N SER A 167 38.01 43.62 -36.50
CA SER A 167 37.69 43.41 -35.09
C SER A 167 36.22 43.04 -34.88
N TYR A 168 35.97 42.03 -34.03
CA TYR A 168 34.62 41.62 -33.64
C TYR A 168 34.32 42.06 -32.20
N ASN A 169 33.31 42.91 -32.03
CA ASN A 169 32.79 43.27 -30.71
C ASN A 169 31.71 42.27 -30.31
N TYR A 170 31.94 41.55 -29.22
CA TYR A 170 30.98 40.59 -28.70
C TYR A 170 29.73 41.31 -28.16
N PRO A 171 28.51 40.97 -28.64
CA PRO A 171 27.29 41.70 -28.29
C PRO A 171 26.80 41.50 -26.84
N LEU A 172 27.55 40.79 -25.99
CA LEU A 172 27.24 40.58 -24.57
C LEU A 172 28.46 40.81 -23.66
N THR A 173 29.30 41.80 -23.99
CA THR A 173 30.44 42.19 -23.14
C THR A 173 30.13 43.48 -22.36
N PRO A 174 29.48 43.40 -21.19
CA PRO A 174 29.17 44.59 -20.38
C PRO A 174 30.39 45.14 -19.62
N LEU A 175 31.42 44.30 -19.38
CA LEU A 175 32.61 44.65 -18.59
C LEU A 175 33.88 44.35 -19.37
N LYS A 176 34.76 45.35 -19.52
CA LYS A 176 36.12 45.18 -20.05
C LYS A 176 37.09 45.00 -18.88
N LEU A 177 37.49 43.75 -18.62
CA LEU A 177 38.32 43.38 -17.47
C LEU A 177 39.83 43.44 -17.73
N VAL A 178 40.25 43.51 -18.99
CA VAL A 178 41.67 43.53 -19.39
C VAL A 178 41.89 44.64 -20.42
N LYS A 179 43.05 45.30 -20.35
CA LYS A 179 43.46 46.41 -21.21
C LYS A 179 44.72 46.06 -21.98
#